data_AF-A0A1B9EA80-F1
#
_entry.id   AF-A0A1B9EA80-F1
#
_cell.length_a   1.000
_cell.length_b   1.000
_cell.length_c   1.000
_cell.angle_alpha   90.00
_cell.angle_beta   90.00
_cell.angle_gamma   90.00
#
_symmetry.space_group_name_H-M   'P 1'
#
loop_
_entity.id
_entity.type
_entity.pdbx_description
1 polymer ?
#
loop_
_entity_poly.entity_id
_entity_poly.type
_entity_poly.pdbx_seq_one_letter_code
_entity_poly.pdbx_strand_id
1 'polypeptide(L)' 'MCNYTDSFIQSPIEVDGIRMATIEEIIAMKIDVVQRGGRKKDFWDLHDLLQSYNTNQMLDLYELRYPYTHVVCYNRKTER' A
#
# COMPACT_ATOMS: atom_id res chain seq x y z
N MET A 1 -12.15 -19.98 0.72
CA MET A 1 -12.74 -19.39 -0.49
C MET A 1 -11.90 -18.17 -0.82
N CYS A 2 -10.88 -18.33 -1.65
CA CYS A 2 -9.83 -17.33 -1.84
C CYS A 2 -10.07 -16.63 -3.18
N ASN A 3 -10.66 -15.43 -3.14
CA ASN A 3 -10.70 -14.57 -4.31
C ASN A 3 -9.32 -13.95 -4.49
N TYR A 4 -8.58 -14.41 -5.50
CA TYR A 4 -7.19 -14.02 -5.82
C TYR A 4 -7.10 -12.64 -6.51
N THR A 5 -8.03 -11.74 -6.24
CA THR A 5 -7.98 -10.37 -6.77
C THR A 5 -8.15 -9.45 -5.58
N ASP A 6 -7.04 -9.07 -4.97
CA ASP A 6 -7.03 -7.92 -4.07
C ASP A 6 -7.57 -6.75 -4.90
N SER A 7 -8.74 -6.25 -4.49
CA SER A 7 -9.34 -5.10 -5.17
C SER A 7 -8.42 -3.92 -4.97
N PHE A 8 -8.07 -3.26 -6.07
CA PHE A 8 -7.46 -1.95 -6.03
C PHE A 8 -8.33 -1.02 -5.17
N ILE A 9 -7.68 -0.23 -4.31
CA ILE A 9 -8.38 0.74 -3.45
C ILE A 9 -8.90 1.88 -4.32
N GLN A 10 -8.15 2.19 -5.39
CA GLN A 10 -8.44 3.27 -6.30
C GLN A 10 -8.72 2.74 -7.70
N SER A 11 -9.46 3.54 -8.46
CA SER A 11 -9.67 3.25 -9.88
C SER A 11 -8.33 3.32 -10.61
N PRO A 12 -7.99 2.34 -11.45
CA PRO A 12 -6.78 2.39 -12.25
C PRO A 12 -6.81 3.58 -13.21
N ILE A 13 -5.66 4.21 -13.40
CA ILE A 13 -5.47 5.35 -14.32
C ILE A 13 -5.29 4.79 -15.72
N GLU A 14 -5.92 5.39 -16.72
CA GLU A 14 -5.69 5.05 -18.12
C GLU A 14 -4.78 6.09 -18.76
N VAL A 15 -3.60 5.66 -19.20
CA VAL A 15 -2.64 6.50 -19.93
C VAL A 15 -2.34 5.81 -21.26
N ASP A 16 -2.59 6.51 -22.36
CA ASP A 16 -2.37 6.00 -23.73
C ASP A 16 -3.05 4.65 -24.03
N GLY A 17 -4.25 4.43 -23.47
CA GLY A 17 -5.01 3.17 -23.62
C GLY A 17 -4.50 2.02 -22.74
N ILE A 18 -3.55 2.28 -21.84
CA ILE A 18 -3.01 1.30 -20.91
C ILE A 18 -3.54 1.60 -19.51
N ARG A 19 -4.14 0.59 -18.87
CA ARG A 19 -4.56 0.66 -17.45
C ARG A 19 -3.35 0.50 -16.54
N MET A 20 -3.07 1.52 -15.74
CA MET A 20 -1.99 1.60 -14.76
C MET A 20 -2.57 1.74 -13.35
N ALA A 21 -1.87 1.22 -12.36
CA ALA A 21 -2.20 1.49 -10.95
C ALA A 21 -1.85 2.96 -10.61
N THR A 22 -2.55 3.53 -9.63
CA THR A 22 -2.21 4.88 -9.17
C THR A 22 -0.85 4.87 -8.48
N ILE A 23 -0.18 6.03 -8.44
CA ILE A 23 1.13 6.15 -7.77
C ILE A 23 1.01 5.74 -6.29
N GLU A 24 -0.12 6.09 -5.67
CA GLU A 24 -0.44 5.77 -4.28
C GLU A 24 -0.52 4.25 -4.04
N GLU A 25 -1.11 3.50 -4.97
CA GLU A 25 -1.15 2.04 -4.91
C GLU A 25 0.23 1.41 -5.13
N ILE A 26 1.01 1.96 -6.06
CA ILE A 26 2.40 1.51 -6.32
C ILE A 26 3.25 1.71 -5.06
N ILE A 27 3.06 2.83 -4.35
CA ILE A 27 3.71 3.11 -3.06
C ILE A 27 3.34 2.04 -2.03
N ALA A 28 2.04 1.80 -1.81
CA ALA A 28 1.58 0.82 -0.83
C ALA A 28 2.07 -0.60 -1.17
N MET A 29 2.14 -0.96 -2.46
CA MET A 29 2.73 -2.22 -2.94
C MET A 29 4.23 -2.30 -2.65
N LYS A 30 4.99 -1.23 -2.92
CA LYS A 30 6.44 -1.21 -2.66
C LYS A 30 6.77 -1.32 -1.17
N ILE A 31 5.96 -0.71 -0.30
CA ILE A 31 6.14 -0.82 1.15
C ILE A 31 5.98 -2.27 1.63
N ASP A 32 4.95 -2.99 1.16
CA ASP A 32 4.76 -4.42 1.50
C ASP A 32 5.97 -5.26 1.04
N VAL A 33 6.49 -5.02 -0.16
CA VAL A 33 7.67 -5.73 -0.69
C VAL A 33 8.92 -5.44 0.13
N VAL A 34 9.17 -4.18 0.46
CA VAL A 34 10.32 -3.77 1.28
C VAL A 34 10.22 -4.37 2.69
N GLN A 35 9.03 -4.39 3.28
CA GLN A 35 8.77 -4.98 4.59
C GLN A 35 9.08 -6.48 4.64
N ARG A 36 8.82 -7.22 3.55
CA ARG A 36 9.11 -8.65 3.43
C ARG A 36 10.57 -8.99 3.12
N GLY A 37 11.46 -7.99 3.11
CA GLY A 37 12.89 -8.16 2.81
C GLY A 37 13.23 -7.89 1.35
N GLY A 38 12.63 -6.85 0.76
CA GLY A 38 12.78 -6.43 -0.64
C GLY A 38 14.22 -6.33 -1.17
N ARG A 39 14.37 -6.14 -2.48
CA ARG A 39 15.69 -6.09 -3.13
C ARG A 39 16.24 -4.68 -3.09
N LYS A 40 17.57 -4.51 -3.22
CA LYS A 40 18.23 -3.20 -3.23
C LYS A 40 17.59 -2.18 -4.20
N LYS A 41 17.02 -2.63 -5.31
CA LYS A 41 16.31 -1.77 -6.28
C LYS A 41 15.04 -1.16 -5.69
N ASP A 42 14.27 -1.94 -4.94
CA ASP A 42 13.00 -1.49 -4.33
C ASP A 42 13.25 -0.39 -3.29
N PHE A 43 14.37 -0.46 -2.56
CA PHE A 43 14.79 0.59 -1.63
C PHE A 43 15.14 1.90 -2.32
N TRP A 44 15.82 1.85 -3.48
CA TRP A 44 16.12 3.05 -4.27
C TRP A 44 14.85 3.69 -4.82
N ASP A 45 13.93 2.89 -5.36
CA ASP A 45 12.64 3.39 -5.86
C ASP A 45 11.81 4.03 -4.73
N LEU A 46 11.81 3.42 -3.53
CA LEU A 46 11.08 3.96 -2.38
C LEU A 46 11.73 5.23 -1.84
N HIS A 47 13.07 5.32 -1.84
CA HIS A 47 13.78 6.54 -1.46
C HIS A 47 13.44 7.71 -2.39
N ASP A 48 13.33 7.47 -3.69
CA ASP A 48 12.94 8.50 -4.66
C ASP A 48 11.48 8.96 -4.42
N LEU A 49 10.58 8.00 -4.16
CA LEU A 49 9.19 8.28 -3.81
C LEU A 49 9.05 9.06 -2.48
N LEU A 50 9.90 8.80 -1.49
CA LEU A 50 9.95 9.54 -0.23
C LEU A 50 10.37 11.02 -0.40
N GLN A 51 11.00 11.40 -1.51
CA GLN A 51 11.30 12.81 -1.80
C GLN A 51 10.05 13.58 -2.25
N SER A 52 9.08 12.88 -2.86
CA SER A 52 7.87 13.48 -3.42
C SER A 52 6.63 13.28 -2.53
N TYR A 53 6.61 12.24 -1.69
CA TYR A 53 5.51 11.88 -0.80
C TYR A 53 5.95 11.86 0.65
N ASN A 54 5.11 12.36 1.57
CA ASN A 54 5.42 12.29 2.99
C ASN A 54 5.31 10.85 3.49
N THR A 55 6.26 10.42 4.32
CA THR A 55 6.27 9.07 4.90
C THR A 55 4.97 8.71 5.63
N ASN A 56 4.35 9.67 6.34
CA ASN A 56 3.08 9.45 7.02
C ASN A 56 1.95 9.12 6.04
N GLN A 57 1.84 9.86 4.94
CA GLN A 57 0.83 9.60 3.90
C GLN A 57 1.03 8.22 3.26
N MET A 58 2.29 7.82 3.06
CA MET A 58 2.61 6.51 2.50
C MET A 58 2.23 5.35 3.45
N LEU A 59 2.37 5.56 4.76
CA LEU A 59 1.92 4.61 5.79
C LEU A 59 0.40 4.53 5.87
N ASP A 60 -0.29 5.67 5.81
CA ASP A 60 -1.76 5.72 5.79
C ASP A 60 -2.32 4.96 4.56
N LEU A 61 -1.68 5.10 3.39
CA LEU A 61 -2.03 4.37 2.17
C LEU A 61 -1.78 2.86 2.29
N TYR A 62 -0.69 2.48 2.96
CA TYR A 62 -0.40 1.07 3.23
C TYR A 62 -1.43 0.47 4.20
N GLU A 63 -1.79 1.18 5.26
CA GLU A 63 -2.82 0.77 6.24
C GLU A 63 -4.20 0.64 5.58
N LEU A 64 -4.55 1.58 4.70
CA LEU A 64 -5.78 1.53 3.91
C LEU A 64 -5.85 0.29 3.01
N ARG A 65 -4.69 -0.14 2.47
CA ARG A 65 -4.60 -1.31 1.58
C ARG A 65 -4.63 -2.63 2.33
N TYR A 66 -3.96 -2.67 3.47
CA TYR A 66 -3.81 -3.87 4.28
C TYR A 66 -4.39 -3.68 5.69
N PRO A 67 -5.71 -3.47 5.83
CA PRO A 67 -6.32 -3.27 7.15
C PRO A 67 -6.26 -4.51 8.05
N TYR A 68 -5.87 -5.67 7.50
CA TYR A 68 -5.86 -6.96 8.19
C TYR A 68 -4.47 -7.61 8.34
N THR A 69 -3.38 -7.02 7.84
CA THR A 69 -2.02 -7.56 8.12
C THR A 69 -1.57 -7.21 9.54
N HIS A 70 -2.09 -6.12 10.09
CA HIS A 70 -2.06 -5.80 11.51
C HIS A 70 -3.39 -6.17 12.17
N VAL A 71 -3.69 -7.47 12.33
CA VAL A 71 -4.63 -7.87 13.39
C VAL A 71 -3.93 -7.67 14.73
N VAL A 72 -3.77 -6.41 15.12
CA VAL A 72 -3.76 -6.09 16.53
C VAL A 72 -5.23 -6.14 16.93
N CYS A 73 -5.60 -7.19 17.65
CA CYS A 73 -6.79 -7.19 18.50
C CYS A 73 -6.67 -6.04 19.51
N TYR A 74 -6.88 -4.79 19.10
CA TYR A 74 -7.14 -3.71 20.04
C TYR A 74 -8.62 -3.78 20.39
N ASN A 75 -8.85 -4.48 21.50
CA ASN A 75 -10.04 -4.49 22.32
C ASN A 75 -11.11 -3.47 21.93
N ARG A 76 -12.31 -4.00 21.65
CA ARG A 76 -13.55 -3.33 22.04
C ARG A 76 -13.38 -2.87 23.50
N LYS A 77 -13.12 -1.59 23.72
CA LYS A 77 -13.62 -0.93 24.92
C LYS A 77 -15.11 -0.68 24.63
N THR A 78 -15.94 -1.67 24.99
CA THR A 78 -16.84 -1.61 26.14
C THR A 78 -17.94 -0.56 25.95
N GLU A 79 -19.11 -1.05 25.55
CA GLU A 79 -20.42 -0.71 26.13
C GLU A 79 -20.51 0.62 26.90
N ARG A 80 -21.13 1.63 26.28
CA ARG A 80 -22.41 2.22 26.72
C ARG A 80 -22.93 3.20 25.68
#